data_AF-J3NJM6-F1
#
_entry.id   AF-J3NJM6-F1
#
_cell.length_a   1.000
_cell.length_b   1.000
_cell.length_c   1.000
_cell.angle_alpha   90.00
_cell.angle_beta   90.00
_cell.angle_gamma   90.00
#
_symmetry.space_group_name_H-M   'P 1'
#
loop_
_entity.id
_entity.type
_entity.pdbx_description
1 polymer ?
#
loop_
_entity_poly.entity_id
_entity_poly.type
_entity_poly.pdbx_seq_one_letter_code
_entity_poly.pdbx_strand_id
1 'polypeptide(L)'
;MLHNTEECRPASQPASQPLSPSPLARPGLPASRAEMDGKSGRGAAAEKDGHAAHMSRSIHELERMVKQHEDSLRRAIQDAARAQGSSGPAQPSAAASVEIMAAGYKDAAESAPPLPGPDSLLPALVAMRKTHRTIEESRAFLAAQSAAADKARRRLEAAEAGLQDQHALQKCLEDRIQSLRSGLESRVEKGPEEVARERLEELRRKKRSYDQEAASLLKAFNQFIDQHLAPLLAAEELGGPVVGDMMEVDSDGLVAGFSSQGKVKKAKDHVDQGLRQRRIDEIWGSPSARPVSKPREGWDEKAAAAADMRELTEELLRSLVESGGDGWAAYVKITRESAAARFLVRSRVAQFHPKDATRLRLVDFGKELDD
;
A
#
# COMPACT_ATOMS: atom_id res chain seq x y z
N MET A 1 -16.04 4.37 35.92
CA MET A 1 -15.62 4.98 34.65
C MET A 1 -14.84 3.93 33.91
N LEU A 2 -15.47 3.18 33.01
CA LEU A 2 -14.78 2.38 31.99
C LEU A 2 -15.68 2.33 30.77
N HIS A 3 -15.04 2.45 29.62
CA HIS A 3 -15.57 2.73 28.31
C HIS A 3 -16.42 1.57 27.76
N ASN A 4 -17.67 1.86 27.40
CA ASN A 4 -18.32 1.17 26.29
C ASN A 4 -17.77 1.80 25.01
N THR A 5 -16.70 1.20 24.47
CA THR A 5 -16.36 1.28 23.05
C THR A 5 -17.28 0.30 22.33
N GLU A 6 -18.53 0.71 22.09
CA GLU A 6 -19.29 0.10 21.02
C GLU A 6 -18.61 0.50 19.71
N GLU A 7 -17.95 -0.47 19.08
CA GLU A 7 -17.51 -0.39 17.70
C GLU A 7 -18.65 0.15 16.84
N CYS A 8 -18.49 1.39 16.37
CA CYS A 8 -19.21 1.90 15.21
C CYS A 8 -18.81 1.06 14.00
N ARG A 9 -19.43 -0.11 13.83
CA ARG A 9 -19.42 -0.83 12.57
C ARG A 9 -20.17 0.03 11.54
N PRO A 10 -19.55 0.40 10.42
CA PRO A 10 -20.25 1.11 9.36
C PRO A 10 -21.36 0.19 8.83
N ALA A 11 -22.60 0.64 8.96
CA ALA A 11 -23.74 0.00 8.36
C ALA A 11 -23.48 -0.13 6.85
N SER A 12 -23.39 -1.38 6.38
CA SER A 12 -23.37 -1.71 4.97
C SER A 12 -24.73 -1.35 4.39
N GLN A 13 -24.82 -0.17 3.77
CA GLN A 13 -25.98 0.26 3.00
C GLN A 13 -25.76 0.01 1.50
N PRO A 14 -26.86 -0.20 0.75
CA PRO A 14 -26.82 -0.85 -0.56
C PRO A 14 -26.25 0.08 -1.64
N ALA A 15 -25.60 -0.56 -2.61
CA ALA A 15 -25.00 0.02 -3.80
C ALA A 15 -25.80 1.20 -4.36
N SER A 16 -25.23 2.40 -4.23
CA SER A 16 -25.63 3.56 -5.00
C SER A 16 -25.39 3.26 -6.48
N GLN A 17 -26.46 3.22 -7.24
CA GLN A 17 -26.42 3.17 -8.70
C GLN A 17 -25.56 4.34 -9.21
N PRO A 18 -24.66 4.11 -10.17
CA PRO A 18 -23.92 5.20 -10.78
C PRO A 18 -24.90 6.06 -11.58
N LEU A 19 -25.10 7.31 -11.15
CA LEU A 19 -25.72 8.33 -11.96
C LEU A 19 -24.82 8.52 -13.19
N SER A 20 -25.36 8.05 -14.31
CA SER A 20 -24.85 8.14 -15.66
C SER A 20 -24.26 9.52 -15.98
N PRO A 21 -23.04 9.62 -16.51
CA PRO A 21 -22.60 10.84 -17.15
C PRO A 21 -23.44 11.05 -18.42
N SER A 22 -24.22 12.13 -18.45
CA SER A 22 -24.86 12.62 -19.66
C SER A 22 -23.82 12.77 -20.78
N PRO A 23 -24.09 12.29 -22.01
CA PRO A 23 -23.15 12.37 -23.10
C PRO A 23 -23.16 13.80 -23.64
N LEU A 24 -22.21 14.62 -23.23
CA LEU A 24 -21.86 15.79 -24.02
C LEU A 24 -21.23 15.29 -25.32
N ALA A 25 -22.06 15.34 -26.37
CA ALA A 25 -21.75 14.95 -27.72
C ALA A 25 -20.40 15.51 -28.17
N ARG A 26 -19.43 14.62 -28.29
CA ARG A 26 -18.23 14.83 -29.08
C ARG A 26 -18.67 15.17 -30.52
N PRO A 27 -18.14 16.24 -31.15
CA PRO A 27 -18.25 16.36 -32.60
C PRO A 27 -17.48 15.19 -33.20
N GLY A 28 -18.21 14.28 -33.85
CA GLY A 28 -17.64 13.14 -34.55
C GLY A 28 -16.69 13.60 -35.64
N LEU A 29 -15.41 13.32 -35.45
CA LEU A 29 -14.44 13.24 -36.53
C LEU A 29 -14.74 11.96 -37.33
N PRO A 30 -15.07 12.03 -38.63
CA PRO A 30 -15.20 10.85 -39.45
C PRO A 30 -13.80 10.34 -39.82
N ALA A 31 -13.43 9.17 -39.29
CA ALA A 31 -12.27 8.41 -39.73
C ALA A 31 -12.74 7.03 -40.20
N SER A 32 -13.01 6.91 -41.50
CA SER A 32 -12.71 5.73 -42.33
C SER A 32 -13.32 5.91 -43.72
N ARG A 33 -12.66 6.75 -44.54
CA ARG A 33 -12.77 6.68 -45.99
C ARG A 33 -11.81 5.58 -46.45
N ALA A 34 -12.30 4.35 -46.43
CA ALA A 34 -11.71 3.25 -47.19
C ALA A 34 -12.43 3.20 -48.55
N GLU A 35 -11.67 2.87 -49.59
CA GLU A 35 -12.08 2.70 -50.99
C GLU A 35 -12.25 3.99 -51.82
N MET A 36 -11.12 4.53 -52.28
CA MET A 36 -10.90 4.95 -53.69
C MET A 36 -9.39 5.14 -53.91
N ASP A 37 -8.63 4.04 -53.82
CA ASP A 37 -7.25 4.02 -54.28
C ASP A 37 -7.21 3.64 -55.76
N GLY A 38 -6.54 4.49 -56.57
CA GLY A 38 -6.19 4.13 -57.93
C GLY A 38 -5.89 5.29 -58.90
N LYS A 39 -6.38 6.52 -58.65
CA LYS A 39 -6.19 7.63 -59.62
C LYS A 39 -5.69 8.97 -59.04
N SER A 40 -5.58 9.15 -57.72
CA SER A 40 -5.22 10.44 -57.11
C SER A 40 -3.70 10.71 -56.97
N GLY A 41 -2.85 9.72 -57.23
CA GLY A 41 -1.40 9.85 -57.03
C GLY A 41 -0.68 10.75 -58.06
N ARG A 42 -1.20 10.87 -59.29
CA ARG A 42 -0.59 11.71 -60.34
C ARG A 42 -0.91 13.20 -60.19
N GLY A 43 -2.11 13.55 -59.71
CA GLY A 43 -2.51 14.95 -59.47
C GLY A 43 -1.81 15.56 -58.27
N ALA A 44 -1.72 14.82 -57.16
CA ALA A 44 -1.07 15.29 -55.94
C ALA A 44 0.45 15.49 -56.07
N ALA A 45 1.11 14.74 -56.96
CA ALA A 45 2.53 14.95 -57.27
C ALA A 45 2.73 16.24 -58.11
N ALA A 46 1.92 16.42 -59.15
CA ALA A 46 1.97 17.62 -59.99
C ALA A 46 1.62 18.92 -59.23
N GLU A 47 0.66 18.86 -58.29
CA GLU A 47 0.32 19.99 -57.41
C GLU A 47 1.43 20.32 -56.41
N LYS A 48 2.13 19.31 -55.87
CA LYS A 48 3.32 19.50 -55.01
C LYS A 48 4.47 20.14 -55.78
N ASP A 49 4.69 19.72 -57.02
CA ASP A 49 5.74 20.26 -57.89
C ASP A 49 5.43 21.72 -58.29
N GLY A 50 4.16 22.02 -58.59
CA GLY A 50 3.69 23.38 -58.83
C GLY A 50 3.85 24.28 -57.60
N HIS A 51 3.46 23.79 -56.42
CA HIS A 51 3.62 24.50 -55.15
C HIS A 51 5.09 24.79 -54.83
N ALA A 52 5.98 23.81 -55.03
CA ALA A 52 7.42 23.98 -54.85
C ALA A 52 8.01 25.04 -55.79
N ALA A 53 7.57 25.07 -57.06
CA ALA A 53 7.99 26.10 -58.02
C ALA A 53 7.51 27.50 -57.61
N HIS A 54 6.25 27.64 -57.15
CA HIS A 54 5.73 28.91 -56.64
C HIS A 54 6.44 29.38 -55.37
N MET A 55 6.74 28.47 -54.44
CA MET A 55 7.51 28.76 -53.24
C MET A 55 8.93 29.24 -53.57
N SER A 56 9.59 28.57 -54.52
CA SER A 56 10.90 28.97 -55.02
C SER A 56 10.85 30.40 -55.60
N ARG A 57 9.83 30.72 -56.42
CA ARG A 57 9.65 32.05 -56.99
C ARG A 57 9.43 33.12 -55.91
N SER A 58 8.56 32.88 -54.93
CA SER A 58 8.32 33.81 -53.83
C SER A 58 9.57 34.02 -52.97
N ILE A 59 10.39 32.99 -52.73
CA ILE A 59 11.67 33.14 -52.00
C ILE A 59 12.61 34.08 -52.76
N HIS A 60 12.80 33.86 -54.07
CA HIS A 60 13.68 34.70 -54.88
C HIS A 60 13.16 36.15 -54.99
N GLU A 61 11.83 36.35 -55.02
CA GLU A 61 11.21 37.67 -54.99
C GLU A 61 11.49 38.40 -53.68
N LEU A 62 11.32 37.72 -52.54
CA LEU A 62 11.58 38.29 -51.21
C LEU A 62 13.06 38.59 -51.00
N GLU A 63 13.96 37.69 -51.40
CA GLU A 63 15.40 37.93 -51.36
C GLU A 63 15.81 39.14 -52.21
N ARG A 64 15.18 39.31 -53.37
CA ARG A 64 15.40 40.48 -54.22
C ARG A 64 14.91 41.76 -53.54
N MET A 65 13.71 41.74 -52.95
CA MET A 65 13.17 42.89 -52.21
C MET A 65 14.05 43.27 -51.02
N VAL A 66 14.50 42.29 -50.23
CA VAL A 66 15.42 42.51 -49.10
C VAL A 66 16.71 43.16 -49.58
N LYS A 67 17.36 42.61 -50.63
CA LYS A 67 18.59 43.19 -51.20
C LYS A 67 18.39 44.62 -51.72
N GLN A 68 17.27 44.88 -52.41
CA GLN A 68 16.96 46.23 -52.89
C GLN A 68 16.79 47.22 -51.74
N HIS A 69 16.11 46.81 -50.65
CA HIS A 69 15.97 47.65 -49.47
C HIS A 69 17.29 47.84 -48.73
N GLU A 70 18.11 46.80 -48.57
CA GLU A 70 19.46 46.91 -48.00
C GLU A 70 20.36 47.83 -48.82
N ASP A 71 20.32 47.75 -50.15
CA ASP A 71 21.09 48.62 -51.04
C ASP A 71 20.57 50.07 -50.99
N SER A 72 19.25 50.28 -50.89
CA SER A 72 18.68 51.61 -50.70
C SER A 72 19.09 52.23 -49.35
N LEU A 73 19.12 51.44 -48.28
CA LEU A 73 19.61 51.85 -46.97
C LEU A 73 21.10 52.20 -47.03
N ARG A 74 21.93 51.36 -47.67
CA ARG A 74 23.36 51.62 -47.87
C ARG A 74 23.61 52.91 -48.64
N ARG A 75 22.82 53.17 -49.69
CA ARG A 75 22.90 54.45 -50.45
C ARG A 75 22.52 55.63 -49.58
N ALA A 76 21.40 55.56 -48.85
CA ALA A 76 20.97 56.63 -47.95
C ALA A 76 22.01 56.92 -46.85
N ILE A 77 22.65 55.88 -46.30
CA ILE A 77 23.74 56.03 -45.33
C ILE A 77 24.97 56.68 -45.97
N GLN A 78 25.36 56.26 -47.18
CA GLN A 78 26.49 56.85 -47.91
C GLN A 78 26.23 58.32 -48.29
N ASP A 79 25.01 58.64 -48.70
CA ASP A 79 24.61 60.00 -49.06
C ASP A 79 24.52 60.90 -47.83
N ALA A 80 24.02 60.39 -46.70
CA ALA A 80 24.06 61.08 -45.40
C ALA A 80 25.50 61.32 -44.91
N ALA A 81 26.40 60.34 -45.07
CA ALA A 81 27.81 60.49 -44.73
C ALA A 81 28.54 61.51 -45.63
N ARG A 82 28.20 61.59 -46.93
CA ARG A 82 28.72 62.60 -47.86
C ARG A 82 28.19 64.01 -47.54
N ALA A 83 26.92 64.14 -47.17
CA ALA A 83 26.31 65.41 -46.81
C ALA A 83 26.91 66.01 -45.52
N GLN A 84 27.32 65.16 -44.57
CA GLN A 84 28.03 65.58 -43.34
C GLN A 84 29.48 66.03 -43.58
N GLY A 85 30.06 65.74 -44.75
CA GLY A 85 31.42 66.17 -45.12
C GLY A 85 31.52 67.62 -45.61
N SER A 86 30.39 68.28 -45.91
CA SER A 86 30.36 69.64 -46.49
C SER A 86 29.75 70.73 -45.60
N SER A 87 29.24 70.40 -44.40
CA SER A 87 28.76 71.38 -43.41
C SER A 87 29.14 70.94 -41.98
N GLY A 88 29.65 71.87 -41.17
CA GLY A 88 30.10 71.60 -39.79
C GLY A 88 28.99 71.10 -38.86
N PRO A 89 29.32 70.40 -37.76
CA PRO A 89 28.36 69.58 -37.03
C PRO A 89 27.52 70.41 -36.05
N ALA A 90 26.26 70.67 -36.39
CA ALA A 90 25.24 70.91 -35.37
C ALA A 90 24.63 69.55 -35.00
N GLN A 91 25.20 68.89 -33.99
CA GLN A 91 24.54 67.76 -33.35
C GLN A 91 23.16 68.26 -32.87
N PRO A 92 22.03 67.68 -33.35
CA PRO A 92 20.73 68.10 -32.88
C PRO A 92 20.67 67.91 -31.37
N SER A 93 20.06 68.85 -30.65
CA SER A 93 19.82 68.69 -29.23
C SER A 93 19.05 67.39 -28.98
N ALA A 94 19.21 66.78 -27.80
CA ALA A 94 18.53 65.52 -27.48
C ALA A 94 17.02 65.59 -27.75
N ALA A 95 16.39 66.74 -27.46
CA ALA A 95 14.99 67.01 -27.77
C ALA A 95 14.68 67.01 -29.29
N ALA A 96 15.50 67.69 -30.10
CA ALA A 96 15.32 67.73 -31.55
C ALA A 96 15.53 66.35 -32.19
N SER A 97 16.45 65.53 -31.67
CA SER A 97 16.65 64.15 -32.16
C SER A 97 15.44 63.25 -31.90
N VAL A 98 14.77 63.42 -30.75
CA VAL A 98 13.55 62.68 -30.39
C VAL A 98 12.38 63.14 -31.24
N GLU A 99 12.25 64.43 -31.54
CA GLU A 99 11.23 64.95 -32.45
C GLU A 99 11.40 64.43 -33.89
N ILE A 100 12.64 64.40 -34.39
CA ILE A 100 12.96 63.83 -35.71
C ILE A 100 12.65 62.33 -35.76
N MET A 101 13.02 61.58 -34.71
CA MET A 101 12.67 60.15 -34.60
C MET A 101 11.16 59.95 -34.52
N ALA A 102 10.45 60.75 -33.73
CA ALA A 102 9.00 60.66 -33.59
C ALA A 102 8.26 60.98 -34.89
N ALA A 103 8.72 61.99 -35.64
CA ALA A 103 8.22 62.28 -36.98
C ALA A 103 8.48 61.10 -37.93
N GLY A 104 9.71 60.56 -37.94
CA GLY A 104 10.05 59.39 -38.75
C GLY A 104 9.23 58.13 -38.42
N TYR A 105 8.92 57.88 -37.14
CA TYR A 105 8.05 56.77 -36.74
C TYR A 105 6.59 56.99 -37.13
N LYS A 106 6.09 58.23 -37.09
CA LYS A 106 4.73 58.57 -37.56
C LYS A 106 4.64 58.38 -39.08
N ASP A 107 5.60 58.92 -39.82
CA ASP A 107 5.66 58.76 -41.28
C ASP A 107 5.77 57.28 -41.68
N ALA A 108 6.57 56.50 -40.95
CA ALA A 108 6.69 55.05 -41.18
C ALA A 108 5.40 54.30 -40.87
N ALA A 109 4.65 54.70 -39.84
CA ALA A 109 3.36 54.09 -39.49
C ALA A 109 2.24 54.46 -40.48
N GLU A 110 2.31 55.65 -41.08
CA GLU A 110 1.37 56.11 -42.11
C GLU A 110 1.71 55.54 -43.50
N SER A 111 2.99 55.22 -43.74
CA SER A 111 3.41 54.58 -44.99
C SER A 111 2.90 53.14 -45.10
N ALA A 112 2.37 52.79 -46.28
CA ALA A 112 1.91 51.43 -46.53
C ALA A 112 3.11 50.45 -46.51
N PRO A 113 3.02 49.33 -45.77
CA PRO A 113 4.11 48.37 -45.73
C PRO A 113 4.31 47.72 -47.11
N PRO A 114 5.55 47.39 -47.48
CA PRO A 114 5.81 46.64 -48.70
C PRO A 114 5.20 45.23 -48.57
N LEU A 115 4.09 45.00 -49.28
CA LEU A 115 3.43 43.70 -49.37
C LEU A 115 3.92 42.97 -50.62
N PRO A 116 4.14 41.65 -50.54
CA PRO A 116 4.47 40.86 -51.72
C PRO A 116 3.27 40.81 -52.70
N GLY A 117 3.54 40.49 -53.96
CA GLY A 117 2.49 40.41 -54.99
C GLY A 117 1.37 39.42 -54.67
N PRO A 118 0.20 39.54 -55.32
CA PRO A 118 -0.97 38.66 -55.08
C PRO A 118 -0.71 37.19 -55.42
N ASP A 119 0.27 36.90 -56.28
CA ASP A 119 0.70 35.54 -56.63
C ASP A 119 1.64 34.90 -55.59
N SER A 120 1.97 35.64 -54.52
CA SER A 120 2.85 35.15 -53.47
C SER A 120 2.13 34.18 -52.53
N LEU A 121 2.81 33.08 -52.18
CA LEU A 121 2.27 32.08 -51.25
C LEU A 121 2.43 32.49 -49.77
N LEU A 122 3.08 33.63 -49.51
CA LEU A 122 3.46 34.05 -48.16
C LEU A 122 2.26 34.29 -47.24
N PRO A 123 1.17 34.97 -47.65
CA PRO A 123 -0.01 35.14 -46.80
C PRO A 123 -0.61 33.80 -46.38
N ALA A 124 -0.68 32.82 -47.28
CA ALA A 124 -1.18 31.49 -46.99
C ALA A 124 -0.27 30.72 -46.04
N LEU A 125 1.05 30.78 -46.24
CA LEU A 125 2.03 30.13 -45.35
C LEU A 125 2.07 30.77 -43.96
N VAL A 126 1.96 32.10 -43.87
CA VAL A 126 1.89 32.81 -42.59
C VAL A 126 0.60 32.47 -41.87
N ALA A 127 -0.55 32.46 -42.58
CA ALA A 127 -1.82 32.02 -42.01
C ALA A 127 -1.70 30.59 -41.47
N MET A 128 -1.17 29.65 -42.26
CA MET A 128 -0.98 28.25 -41.85
C MET A 128 -0.04 28.11 -40.65
N ARG A 129 1.08 28.83 -40.62
CA ARG A 129 2.01 28.82 -39.48
C ARG A 129 1.36 29.39 -38.23
N LYS A 130 0.60 30.48 -38.37
CA LYS A 130 -0.12 31.12 -37.26
C LYS A 130 -1.21 30.20 -36.73
N THR A 131 -2.03 29.59 -37.59
CA THR A 131 -3.07 28.65 -37.16
C THR A 131 -2.45 27.43 -36.48
N HIS A 132 -1.39 26.85 -37.04
CA HIS A 132 -0.68 25.74 -36.40
C HIS A 132 -0.18 26.11 -35.00
N ARG A 133 0.48 27.26 -34.88
CA ARG A 133 0.97 27.76 -33.60
C ARG A 133 -0.17 28.00 -32.60
N THR A 134 -1.29 28.58 -33.03
CA THR A 134 -2.46 28.76 -32.14
C THR A 134 -3.09 27.44 -31.72
N ILE A 135 -3.06 26.41 -32.58
CA ILE A 135 -3.54 25.07 -32.25
C ILE A 135 -2.62 24.43 -31.21
N GLU A 136 -1.31 24.56 -31.34
CA GLU A 136 -0.35 24.06 -30.36
C GLU A 136 -0.48 24.79 -29.01
N GLU A 137 -0.53 26.12 -29.03
CA GLU A 137 -0.69 26.96 -27.84
C GLU A 137 -2.03 26.66 -27.13
N SER A 138 -3.13 26.53 -27.87
CA SER A 138 -4.43 26.19 -27.29
C SER A 138 -4.47 24.77 -26.72
N ARG A 139 -3.82 23.78 -27.37
CA ARG A 139 -3.68 22.42 -26.82
C ARG A 139 -2.87 22.42 -25.53
N ALA A 140 -1.75 23.15 -25.49
CA ALA A 140 -0.95 23.29 -24.27
C ALA A 140 -1.74 23.96 -23.15
N PHE A 141 -2.51 25.00 -23.47
CA PHE A 141 -3.39 25.68 -22.51
C PHE A 141 -4.51 24.76 -21.99
N LEU A 142 -5.18 24.00 -22.86
CA LEU A 142 -6.21 23.04 -22.46
C LEU A 142 -5.62 21.94 -21.56
N ALA A 143 -4.42 21.44 -21.87
CA ALA A 143 -3.74 20.46 -21.03
C ALA A 143 -3.46 21.03 -19.63
N ALA A 144 -2.89 22.23 -19.54
CA ALA A 144 -2.64 22.90 -18.26
C ALA A 144 -3.94 23.15 -17.47
N GLN A 145 -5.00 23.60 -18.15
CA GLN A 145 -6.29 23.88 -17.53
C GLN A 145 -6.98 22.60 -17.05
N SER A 146 -6.87 21.49 -17.80
CA SER A 146 -7.42 20.19 -17.37
C SER A 146 -6.75 19.69 -16.10
N ALA A 147 -5.42 19.81 -15.98
CA ALA A 147 -4.70 19.46 -14.76
C ALA A 147 -5.10 20.33 -13.55
N ALA A 148 -5.33 21.63 -13.78
CA ALA A 148 -5.84 22.53 -12.75
C ALA A 148 -7.27 22.16 -12.31
N ALA A 149 -8.15 21.83 -13.26
CA ALA A 149 -9.52 21.40 -13.00
C ALA A 149 -9.55 20.06 -12.22
N ASP A 150 -8.73 19.09 -12.62
CA ASP A 150 -8.62 17.81 -11.90
C ASP A 150 -8.11 18.00 -10.47
N LYS A 151 -7.14 18.90 -10.27
CA LYS A 151 -6.66 19.24 -8.92
C LYS A 151 -7.75 19.92 -8.08
N ALA A 152 -8.54 20.81 -8.67
CA ALA A 152 -9.66 21.46 -7.99
C ALA A 152 -10.75 20.43 -7.62
N ARG A 153 -11.06 19.51 -8.53
CA ARG A 153 -12.02 18.43 -8.30
C ARG A 153 -11.58 17.50 -7.17
N ARG A 154 -10.32 17.06 -7.16
CA ARG A 154 -9.78 16.24 -6.05
C ARG A 154 -9.85 16.94 -4.70
N ARG A 155 -9.61 18.27 -4.68
CA ARG A 155 -9.75 19.07 -3.45
C ARG A 155 -11.20 19.15 -2.98
N LEU A 156 -12.14 19.27 -3.91
CA LEU A 156 -13.56 19.29 -3.60
C LEU A 156 -14.02 17.94 -3.05
N GLU A 157 -13.66 16.83 -3.71
CA GLU A 157 -13.96 15.46 -3.25
C GLU A 157 -13.38 15.19 -1.84
N ALA A 158 -12.14 15.63 -1.58
CA ALA A 158 -11.53 15.50 -0.25
C ALA A 158 -12.23 16.36 0.82
N ALA A 159 -12.68 17.57 0.45
CA ALA A 159 -13.44 18.43 1.36
C ALA A 159 -14.84 17.88 1.66
N GLU A 160 -15.51 17.30 0.66
CA GLU A 160 -16.80 16.62 0.82
C GLU A 160 -16.70 15.39 1.73
N ALA A 161 -15.67 14.55 1.54
CA ALA A 161 -15.40 13.43 2.43
C ALA A 161 -15.13 13.91 3.87
N GLY A 162 -14.31 14.95 4.04
CA GLY A 162 -14.05 15.55 5.35
C GLY A 162 -15.31 16.12 6.01
N LEU A 163 -16.23 16.70 5.24
CA LEU A 163 -17.52 17.18 5.74
C LEU A 163 -18.41 16.03 6.22
N GLN A 164 -18.45 14.92 5.48
CA GLN A 164 -19.20 13.73 5.86
C GLN A 164 -18.68 13.12 7.16
N ASP A 165 -17.36 13.03 7.31
CA ASP A 165 -16.72 12.55 8.54
C ASP A 165 -17.06 13.45 9.73
N GLN A 166 -17.03 14.78 9.54
CA GLN A 166 -17.43 15.73 10.58
C GLN A 166 -18.89 15.57 10.98
N HIS A 167 -19.79 15.35 10.02
CA HIS A 167 -21.20 15.07 10.31
C HIS A 167 -21.40 13.76 11.08
N ALA A 168 -20.66 12.71 10.72
CA ALA A 168 -20.69 11.43 11.43
C ALA A 168 -20.17 11.58 12.87
N LEU A 169 -19.06 12.31 13.06
CA LEU A 169 -18.52 12.63 14.37
C LEU A 169 -19.50 13.46 15.21
N GLN A 170 -20.11 14.48 14.62
CA GLN A 170 -21.12 15.29 15.30
C GLN A 170 -22.27 14.42 15.79
N LYS A 171 -22.80 13.55 14.92
CA LYS A 171 -23.88 12.63 15.31
C LYS A 171 -23.45 11.69 16.44
N CYS A 172 -22.26 11.10 16.35
CA CYS A 172 -21.74 10.23 17.42
C CYS A 172 -21.58 10.97 18.76
N LEU A 173 -21.15 12.24 18.71
CA LEU A 173 -21.03 13.08 19.91
C LEU A 173 -22.40 13.44 20.48
N GLU A 174 -23.38 13.77 19.64
CA GLU A 174 -24.75 14.03 20.06
C GLU A 174 -25.37 12.78 20.71
N ASP A 175 -25.23 11.61 20.09
CA ASP A 175 -25.69 10.33 20.64
C ASP A 175 -25.02 10.03 21.98
N ARG A 176 -23.71 10.30 22.10
CA ARG A 176 -22.97 10.13 23.36
C ARG A 176 -23.45 11.08 24.44
N ILE A 177 -23.71 12.34 24.12
CA ILE A 177 -24.24 13.34 25.05
C ILE A 177 -25.63 12.88 25.53
N GLN A 178 -26.49 12.39 24.64
CA GLN A 178 -27.81 11.87 25.00
C GLN A 178 -27.71 10.62 25.89
N SER A 179 -26.81 9.68 25.56
CA SER A 179 -26.54 8.50 26.38
C SER A 179 -26.03 8.87 27.79
N LEU A 180 -25.15 9.88 27.89
CA LEU A 180 -24.66 10.36 29.18
C LEU A 180 -25.74 11.08 29.99
N ARG A 181 -26.61 11.87 29.34
CA ARG A 181 -27.73 12.55 30.00
C ARG A 181 -28.75 11.54 30.55
N SER A 182 -29.20 10.60 29.72
CA SER A 182 -30.10 9.51 30.15
C SER A 182 -29.44 8.61 31.21
N GLY A 183 -28.15 8.33 31.08
CA GLY A 183 -27.38 7.61 32.09
C GLY A 183 -27.29 8.37 33.43
N LEU A 184 -27.16 9.69 33.42
CA LEU A 184 -27.19 10.52 34.62
C LEU A 184 -28.58 10.56 35.25
N GLU A 185 -29.63 10.79 34.46
CA GLU A 185 -31.02 10.75 34.93
C GLU A 185 -31.34 9.41 35.60
N SER A 186 -31.01 8.29 34.95
CA SER A 186 -31.19 6.95 35.53
C SER A 186 -30.35 6.68 36.79
N ARG A 187 -29.24 7.40 36.99
CA ARG A 187 -28.41 7.29 38.21
C ARG A 187 -28.89 8.18 39.33
N VAL A 188 -29.50 9.32 39.02
CA VAL A 188 -30.14 10.21 40.01
C VAL A 188 -31.39 9.55 40.59
N GLU A 189 -32.09 8.74 39.80
CA GLU A 189 -33.28 7.99 40.23
C GLU A 189 -32.95 6.75 41.10
N LYS A 190 -31.73 6.22 41.02
CA LYS A 190 -31.32 5.00 41.74
C LYS A 190 -30.68 5.29 43.09
N GLY A 191 -31.00 4.49 44.09
CA GLY A 191 -30.35 4.56 45.41
C GLY A 191 -28.88 4.11 45.38
N PRO A 192 -28.02 4.56 46.31
CA PRO A 192 -26.61 4.15 46.36
C PRO A 192 -26.42 2.63 46.53
N GLU A 193 -27.36 1.95 47.21
CA GLU A 193 -27.34 0.49 47.34
C GLU A 193 -27.64 -0.24 46.02
N GLU A 194 -28.53 0.32 45.19
CA GLU A 194 -28.87 -0.24 43.88
C GLU A 194 -27.70 -0.09 42.92
N VAL A 195 -27.01 1.06 42.95
CA VAL A 195 -25.78 1.30 42.17
C VAL A 195 -24.67 0.31 42.55
N ALA A 196 -24.53 -0.01 43.84
CA ALA A 196 -23.54 -1.00 44.29
C ALA A 196 -23.87 -2.42 43.80
N ARG A 197 -25.16 -2.80 43.78
CA ARG A 197 -25.62 -4.09 43.23
C ARG A 197 -25.38 -4.19 41.73
N GLU A 198 -25.69 -3.14 40.97
CA GLU A 198 -25.45 -3.10 39.53
C GLU A 198 -23.96 -3.25 39.21
N ARG A 199 -23.07 -2.55 39.92
CA ARG A 199 -21.62 -2.72 39.75
C ARG A 199 -21.17 -4.15 40.04
N LEU A 200 -21.72 -4.77 41.06
CA LEU A 200 -21.40 -6.16 41.39
C LEU A 200 -21.88 -7.12 40.29
N GLU A 201 -23.06 -6.87 39.72
CA GLU A 201 -23.59 -7.64 38.59
C GLU A 201 -22.78 -7.44 37.31
N GLU A 202 -22.33 -6.22 37.03
CA GLU A 202 -21.39 -5.92 35.93
C GLU A 202 -20.09 -6.69 36.09
N LEU A 203 -19.47 -6.66 37.28
CA LEU A 203 -18.25 -7.43 37.57
C LEU A 203 -18.48 -8.93 37.44
N ARG A 204 -19.62 -9.44 37.93
CA ARG A 204 -20.00 -10.85 37.75
C ARG A 204 -20.19 -11.21 36.28
N ARG A 205 -20.78 -10.33 35.47
CA ARG A 205 -20.96 -10.53 34.03
C ARG A 205 -19.62 -10.55 33.30
N LYS A 206 -18.72 -9.61 33.61
CA LYS A 206 -17.36 -9.59 33.07
C LYS A 206 -16.57 -10.83 33.46
N LYS A 207 -16.64 -11.26 34.72
CA LYS A 207 -16.03 -12.52 35.15
C LYS A 207 -16.54 -13.69 34.30
N ARG A 208 -17.87 -13.81 34.13
CA ARG A 208 -18.47 -14.87 33.30
C ARG A 208 -18.02 -14.81 31.84
N SER A 209 -17.86 -13.63 31.24
CA SER A 209 -17.37 -13.52 29.87
C SER A 209 -15.91 -13.96 29.75
N TYR A 210 -15.04 -13.52 30.68
CA TYR A 210 -13.65 -13.99 30.71
C TYR A 210 -13.53 -15.50 30.95
N ASP A 211 -14.34 -16.06 31.85
CA ASP A 211 -14.39 -17.50 32.09
C ASP A 211 -14.81 -18.27 30.81
N GLN A 212 -15.78 -17.73 30.05
CA GLN A 212 -16.23 -18.33 28.78
C GLN A 212 -15.18 -18.23 27.68
N GLU A 213 -14.55 -17.06 27.53
CA GLU A 213 -13.47 -16.83 26.56
C GLU A 213 -12.26 -17.71 26.87
N ALA A 214 -11.86 -17.81 28.14
CA ALA A 214 -10.78 -18.69 28.59
C ALA A 214 -11.10 -20.17 28.32
N ALA A 215 -12.32 -20.63 28.60
CA ALA A 215 -12.73 -22.00 28.29
C ALA A 215 -12.72 -22.29 26.78
N SER A 216 -13.18 -21.34 25.96
CA SER A 216 -13.13 -21.44 24.49
C SER A 216 -11.68 -21.51 23.99
N LEU A 217 -10.80 -20.66 24.51
CA LEU A 217 -9.38 -20.63 24.15
C LEU A 217 -8.66 -21.92 24.55
N LEU A 218 -8.88 -22.41 25.77
CA LEU A 218 -8.31 -23.68 26.23
C LEU A 218 -8.78 -24.86 25.37
N LYS A 219 -10.04 -24.86 24.93
CA LYS A 219 -10.56 -25.88 24.01
C LYS A 219 -9.87 -25.80 22.65
N ALA A 220 -9.74 -24.62 22.08
CA ALA A 220 -9.06 -24.41 20.80
C ALA A 220 -7.57 -24.78 20.88
N PHE A 221 -6.91 -24.44 21.99
CA PHE A 221 -5.52 -24.80 22.26
C PHE A 221 -5.32 -26.31 22.35
N ASN A 222 -6.17 -27.01 23.11
CA ASN A 222 -6.13 -28.47 23.20
C ASN A 222 -6.37 -29.14 21.83
N GLN A 223 -7.30 -28.61 21.04
CA GLN A 223 -7.54 -29.09 19.68
C GLN A 223 -6.31 -28.87 18.77
N PHE A 224 -5.66 -27.71 18.87
CA PHE A 224 -4.43 -27.42 18.14
C PHE A 224 -3.29 -28.37 18.53
N ILE A 225 -3.16 -28.67 19.83
CA ILE A 225 -2.17 -29.66 20.31
C ILE A 225 -2.42 -31.01 19.64
N ASP A 226 -3.65 -31.52 19.71
CA ASP A 226 -3.94 -32.87 19.22
C ASP A 226 -3.79 -33.00 17.70
N GLN A 227 -4.21 -31.96 16.95
CA GLN A 227 -4.27 -32.00 15.49
C GLN A 227 -2.93 -31.68 14.83
N HIS A 228 -2.19 -30.70 15.37
CA HIS A 228 -1.01 -30.14 14.70
C HIS A 228 0.27 -30.34 15.50
N LEU A 229 0.26 -30.04 16.81
CA LEU A 229 1.49 -30.00 17.58
C LEU A 229 1.99 -31.38 17.98
N ALA A 230 1.10 -32.27 18.42
CA ALA A 230 1.43 -33.59 18.92
C ALA A 230 2.10 -34.51 17.87
N PRO A 231 1.65 -34.57 16.60
CA PRO A 231 2.36 -35.31 15.56
C PRO A 231 3.77 -34.79 15.30
N LEU A 232 3.98 -33.48 15.36
CA LEU A 232 5.27 -32.84 15.13
C LEU A 232 6.22 -33.05 16.31
N LEU A 233 5.72 -32.91 17.55
CA LEU A 233 6.50 -33.18 18.75
C LEU A 233 6.92 -34.64 18.86
N ALA A 234 6.01 -35.57 18.52
CA ALA A 234 6.34 -36.99 18.45
C ALA A 234 7.42 -37.28 17.39
N ALA A 235 7.39 -36.57 16.25
CA ALA A 235 8.45 -36.70 15.24
C ALA A 235 9.81 -36.26 15.81
N GLU A 236 9.86 -35.12 16.51
CA GLU A 236 11.09 -34.58 17.10
C GLU A 236 11.67 -35.49 18.19
N GLU A 237 10.85 -36.04 19.09
CA GLU A 237 11.28 -37.03 20.10
C GLU A 237 11.86 -38.30 19.45
N LEU A 238 11.35 -38.69 18.29
CA LEU A 238 11.85 -39.81 17.49
C LEU A 238 13.07 -39.43 16.62
N GLY A 239 13.64 -38.24 16.78
CA GLY A 239 14.81 -37.75 16.04
C GLY A 239 14.51 -37.26 14.62
N GLY A 240 13.25 -36.93 14.36
CA GLY A 240 12.75 -36.33 13.12
C GLY A 240 13.02 -34.83 13.03
N PRO A 241 12.45 -34.16 12.01
CA PRO A 241 12.62 -32.72 11.83
C PRO A 241 12.07 -31.95 13.03
N VAL A 242 12.72 -30.83 13.36
CA VAL A 242 12.34 -29.98 14.50
C VAL A 242 10.98 -29.33 14.24
N VAL A 243 10.16 -29.21 15.29
CA VAL A 243 8.85 -28.55 15.18
C VAL A 243 9.02 -27.11 14.69
N GLY A 244 8.41 -26.80 13.53
CA GLY A 244 8.44 -25.50 12.86
C GLY A 244 9.24 -25.42 11.55
N ASP A 245 10.10 -26.41 11.24
CA ASP A 245 10.89 -26.42 9.99
C ASP A 245 10.16 -27.11 8.81
N MET A 246 9.15 -27.96 9.09
CA MET A 246 8.28 -28.57 8.08
C MET A 246 6.81 -28.41 8.48
N MET A 247 5.94 -28.16 7.48
CA MET A 247 4.53 -27.82 7.71
C MET A 247 3.65 -29.04 8.05
N GLU A 248 3.96 -30.24 7.54
CA GLU A 248 3.11 -31.43 7.73
C GLU A 248 3.97 -32.70 7.80
N VAL A 249 3.72 -33.54 8.82
CA VAL A 249 4.34 -34.88 8.98
C VAL A 249 3.22 -35.93 8.92
N ASP A 250 3.24 -36.74 7.87
CA ASP A 250 2.26 -37.83 7.70
C ASP A 250 2.41 -38.91 8.77
N SER A 251 1.29 -39.50 9.20
CA SER A 251 1.26 -40.60 10.17
C SER A 251 2.15 -41.78 9.78
N ASP A 252 2.30 -42.01 8.49
CA ASP A 252 3.05 -43.14 7.94
C ASP A 252 4.57 -42.91 8.03
N GLY A 253 5.01 -41.65 8.05
CA GLY A 253 6.41 -41.26 8.24
C GLY A 253 6.90 -41.41 9.69
N LEU A 254 5.99 -41.27 10.67
CA LEU A 254 6.28 -41.50 12.09
C LEU A 254 6.55 -42.98 12.40
N VAL A 255 5.81 -43.89 11.76
CA VAL A 255 5.97 -45.34 11.94
C VAL A 255 7.27 -45.86 11.29
N ALA A 256 7.70 -45.25 10.19
CA ALA A 256 8.92 -45.63 9.48
C ALA A 256 10.23 -45.22 10.22
N GLY A 257 10.13 -44.28 11.16
CA GLY A 257 11.26 -43.75 11.93
C GLY A 257 12.18 -42.84 11.10
N PHE A 258 12.78 -41.86 11.77
CA PHE A 258 13.68 -40.90 11.13
C PHE A 258 15.15 -41.32 11.29
N SER A 259 15.98 -40.93 10.33
CA SER A 259 17.45 -40.99 10.47
C SER A 259 17.95 -39.78 11.27
N SER A 260 19.15 -39.86 11.85
CA SER A 260 19.80 -38.74 12.58
C SER A 260 20.01 -37.46 11.76
N GLN A 261 19.65 -37.48 10.48
CA GLN A 261 19.68 -36.36 9.52
C GLN A 261 18.26 -35.86 9.16
N GLY A 262 17.22 -36.24 9.91
CA GLY A 262 15.84 -35.77 9.73
C GLY A 262 15.10 -36.34 8.50
N LYS A 263 15.72 -37.22 7.73
CA LYS A 263 15.09 -37.86 6.55
C LYS A 263 14.31 -39.12 6.97
N VAL A 264 13.07 -39.24 6.47
CA VAL A 264 12.21 -40.43 6.61
C VAL A 264 12.96 -41.64 6.06
N LYS A 265 13.17 -42.67 6.87
CA LYS A 265 13.75 -43.93 6.38
C LYS A 265 12.70 -44.62 5.51
N LYS A 266 13.05 -44.96 4.27
CA LYS A 266 12.17 -45.81 3.46
C LYS A 266 12.05 -47.17 4.17
N ALA A 267 10.83 -47.57 4.49
CA ALA A 267 10.52 -48.88 5.06
C ALA A 267 11.10 -49.95 4.12
N LYS A 268 12.21 -50.55 4.54
CA LYS A 268 12.75 -51.73 3.90
C LYS A 268 12.20 -52.90 4.70
N ASP A 269 11.31 -53.66 4.06
CA ASP A 269 10.87 -54.96 4.55
C ASP A 269 12.09 -55.74 5.02
N HIS A 270 11.97 -56.27 6.25
CA HIS A 270 12.94 -57.15 6.89
C HIS A 270 14.29 -56.50 7.28
N VAL A 271 14.33 -55.87 8.46
CA VAL A 271 15.58 -55.74 9.22
C VAL A 271 15.33 -56.25 10.64
N ASP A 272 16.09 -57.28 10.98
CA ASP A 272 16.10 -57.97 12.27
C ASP A 272 16.02 -57.03 13.46
N GLN A 273 15.18 -57.40 14.43
CA GLN A 273 14.94 -56.72 15.70
C GLN A 273 16.18 -56.67 16.63
N GLY A 274 17.38 -57.00 16.13
CA GLY A 274 18.63 -57.10 16.89
C GLY A 274 19.54 -55.86 16.86
N LEU A 275 19.23 -54.82 16.06
CA LEU A 275 20.07 -53.62 15.93
C LEU A 275 19.35 -52.33 16.37
N ARG A 276 18.36 -52.43 17.25
CA ARG A 276 17.83 -51.25 17.95
C ARG A 276 18.83 -50.83 19.02
N GLN A 277 19.28 -49.57 19.01
CA GLN A 277 19.90 -48.96 20.18
C GLN A 277 18.88 -49.00 21.31
N ARG A 278 19.07 -49.91 22.27
CA ARG A 278 18.31 -49.93 23.51
C ARG A 278 18.54 -48.61 24.23
N ARG A 279 17.46 -48.00 24.71
CA ARG A 279 17.54 -46.81 25.57
C ARG A 279 18.39 -47.20 26.79
N ILE A 280 19.29 -46.33 27.21
CA ILE A 280 20.25 -46.62 28.30
C ILE A 280 19.50 -47.02 29.59
N ASP A 281 18.24 -46.60 29.73
CA ASP A 281 17.35 -46.94 30.84
C ASP A 281 16.80 -48.38 30.81
N GLU A 282 16.67 -49.00 29.62
CA GLU A 282 16.23 -50.40 29.48
C GLU A 282 17.31 -51.39 29.91
N ILE A 283 18.57 -50.95 29.96
CA ILE A 283 19.71 -51.76 30.41
C ILE A 283 19.77 -51.80 31.95
N TRP A 284 19.07 -50.88 32.66
CA TRP A 284 19.14 -50.77 34.13
C TRP A 284 17.86 -51.07 34.91
N GLY A 285 16.78 -51.53 34.27
CA GLY A 285 15.70 -52.30 34.90
C GLY A 285 14.99 -51.66 36.12
N SER A 286 13.80 -51.10 35.92
CA SER A 286 12.85 -50.83 37.01
C SER A 286 11.85 -52.00 37.16
N PRO A 287 11.61 -52.53 38.38
CA PRO A 287 10.81 -53.73 38.60
C PRO A 287 9.33 -53.38 38.77
N SER A 288 8.65 -52.99 37.70
CA SER A 288 7.18 -52.96 37.69
C SER A 288 6.64 -53.01 36.27
N ALA A 289 6.77 -54.16 35.62
CA ALA A 289 6.14 -54.42 34.33
C ALA A 289 4.92 -55.33 34.54
N ARG A 290 3.71 -54.73 34.47
CA ARG A 290 2.48 -55.44 34.14
C ARG A 290 2.47 -55.76 32.63
N PRO A 291 1.81 -56.85 32.20
CA PRO A 291 1.93 -57.34 30.83
C PRO A 291 1.21 -56.42 29.84
N VAL A 292 1.95 -55.92 28.87
CA VAL A 292 1.47 -55.06 27.77
C VAL A 292 0.86 -55.94 26.67
N SER A 293 -0.41 -55.70 26.40
CA SER A 293 -1.12 -56.17 25.21
C SER A 293 -0.58 -55.47 23.95
N LYS A 294 -0.38 -56.25 22.89
CA LYS A 294 0.02 -55.91 21.51
C LYS A 294 -0.23 -54.44 21.07
N PRO A 295 0.79 -53.73 20.52
CA PRO A 295 0.68 -52.29 20.25
C PRO A 295 0.12 -52.00 18.84
N ARG A 296 -0.76 -51.00 18.75
CA ARG A 296 -0.92 -50.14 17.56
C ARG A 296 0.08 -48.98 17.72
N GLU A 297 1.31 -49.23 17.30
CA GLU A 297 2.55 -48.56 17.74
C GLU A 297 2.75 -47.09 17.30
N GLY A 298 1.81 -46.50 16.55
CA GLY A 298 1.94 -45.10 16.05
C GLY A 298 1.05 -44.06 16.72
N TRP A 299 0.02 -44.48 17.46
CA TRP A 299 -0.94 -43.56 18.10
C TRP A 299 -0.53 -43.20 19.53
N ASP A 300 0.24 -44.08 20.17
CA ASP A 300 0.63 -43.92 21.57
C ASP A 300 1.65 -42.78 21.75
N GLU A 301 2.63 -42.65 20.86
CA GLU A 301 3.65 -41.59 20.96
C GLU A 301 3.07 -40.19 20.72
N LYS A 302 2.10 -40.06 19.80
CA LYS A 302 1.37 -38.80 19.58
C LYS A 302 0.56 -38.42 20.83
N ALA A 303 -0.13 -39.39 21.43
CA ALA A 303 -0.91 -39.16 22.63
C ALA A 303 -0.03 -38.82 23.83
N ALA A 304 1.13 -39.47 23.98
CA ALA A 304 2.12 -39.17 25.00
C ALA A 304 2.68 -37.75 24.82
N ALA A 305 3.09 -37.35 23.61
CA ALA A 305 3.58 -36.00 23.34
C ALA A 305 2.52 -34.91 23.59
N ALA A 306 1.24 -35.19 23.27
CA ALA A 306 0.12 -34.31 23.59
C ALA A 306 -0.08 -34.15 25.10
N ALA A 307 -0.02 -35.26 25.85
CA ALA A 307 -0.17 -35.26 27.30
C ALA A 307 0.97 -34.49 27.98
N ASP A 308 2.22 -34.75 27.58
CA ASP A 308 3.40 -34.07 28.10
C ASP A 308 3.34 -32.55 27.88
N MET A 309 2.89 -32.11 26.70
CA MET A 309 2.72 -30.69 26.39
C MET A 309 1.65 -30.05 27.28
N ARG A 310 0.51 -30.72 27.48
CA ARG A 310 -0.58 -30.22 28.33
C ARG A 310 -0.17 -30.13 29.79
N GLU A 311 0.41 -31.21 30.33
CA GLU A 311 0.86 -31.27 31.72
C GLU A 311 1.88 -30.17 32.01
N LEU A 312 2.87 -30.00 31.13
CA LEU A 312 3.88 -28.94 31.29
C LEU A 312 3.24 -27.55 31.24
N THR A 313 2.31 -27.29 30.31
CA THR A 313 1.64 -25.97 30.25
C THR A 313 0.75 -25.71 31.45
N GLU A 314 0.07 -26.73 31.97
CA GLU A 314 -0.75 -26.60 33.18
C GLU A 314 0.11 -26.32 34.41
N GLU A 315 1.23 -27.03 34.56
CA GLU A 315 2.17 -26.83 35.66
C GLU A 315 2.79 -25.42 35.61
N LEU A 316 3.15 -24.93 34.42
CA LEU A 316 3.66 -23.57 34.23
C LEU A 316 2.60 -22.51 34.53
N LEU A 317 1.35 -22.69 34.07
CA LEU A 317 0.25 -21.76 34.38
C LEU A 317 -0.09 -21.75 35.87
N ARG A 318 -0.11 -22.93 36.50
CA ARG A 318 -0.34 -23.06 37.94
C ARG A 318 0.75 -22.36 38.73
N SER A 319 2.01 -22.61 38.40
CA SER A 319 3.16 -21.95 39.03
C SER A 319 3.12 -20.43 38.86
N LEU A 320 2.70 -19.92 37.68
CA LEU A 320 2.54 -18.49 37.45
C LEU A 320 1.47 -17.89 38.38
N VAL A 321 0.30 -18.53 38.46
CA VAL A 321 -0.81 -18.06 39.31
C VAL A 321 -0.43 -18.11 40.79
N GLU A 322 0.21 -19.19 41.25
CA GLU A 322 0.68 -19.34 42.64
C GLU A 322 1.78 -18.32 43.00
N SER A 323 2.62 -17.95 42.05
CA SER A 323 3.70 -16.98 42.25
C SER A 323 3.23 -15.52 42.26
N GLY A 324 1.98 -15.22 41.91
CA GLY A 324 1.43 -13.88 41.97
C GLY A 324 2.17 -12.82 41.14
N GLY A 325 2.93 -13.22 40.12
CA GLY A 325 3.73 -12.31 39.27
C GLY A 325 5.18 -12.10 39.74
N ASP A 326 5.65 -12.84 40.74
CA ASP A 326 7.06 -12.88 41.15
C ASP A 326 7.86 -13.79 40.19
N GLY A 327 8.51 -13.16 39.21
CA GLY A 327 9.28 -13.86 38.16
C GLY A 327 10.48 -14.69 38.63
N TRP A 328 10.78 -14.71 39.94
CA TRP A 328 11.78 -15.56 40.57
C TRP A 328 11.20 -16.83 41.21
N ALA A 329 9.91 -16.83 41.57
CA ALA A 329 9.23 -17.99 42.17
C ALA A 329 8.48 -18.85 41.13
N ALA A 330 8.21 -18.32 39.93
CA ALA A 330 7.47 -18.98 38.85
C ALA A 330 8.26 -20.06 38.06
N TYR A 331 9.33 -20.63 38.64
CA TYR A 331 10.14 -21.65 37.98
C TYR A 331 9.66 -23.05 38.32
N VAL A 332 9.32 -23.81 37.29
CA VAL A 332 9.00 -25.23 37.36
C VAL A 332 10.26 -26.07 37.10
N LYS A 333 10.47 -27.13 37.88
CA LYS A 333 11.60 -28.04 37.71
C LYS A 333 11.24 -29.16 36.73
N ILE A 334 11.90 -29.16 35.59
CA ILE A 334 11.76 -30.19 34.57
C ILE A 334 12.68 -31.37 34.93
N THR A 335 12.09 -32.57 35.04
CA THR A 335 12.81 -33.81 35.39
C THR A 335 13.52 -34.45 34.19
N ARG A 336 12.97 -34.26 32.98
CA ARG A 336 13.47 -34.80 31.70
C ARG A 336 13.42 -33.73 30.63
N GLU A 337 14.48 -33.57 29.83
CA GLU A 337 14.42 -32.72 28.64
C GLU A 337 13.38 -33.28 27.64
N SER A 338 12.28 -32.55 27.44
CA SER A 338 11.25 -32.88 26.46
C SER A 338 11.27 -31.92 25.26
N ALA A 339 10.84 -32.40 24.10
CA ALA A 339 10.61 -31.60 22.91
C ALA A 339 9.58 -30.49 23.18
N ALA A 340 8.59 -30.73 24.03
CA ALA A 340 7.62 -29.73 24.47
C ALA A 340 8.30 -28.53 25.16
N ALA A 341 9.24 -28.77 26.10
CA ALA A 341 9.98 -27.70 26.76
C ALA A 341 10.85 -26.91 25.79
N ARG A 342 11.54 -27.60 24.86
CA ARG A 342 12.35 -26.94 23.82
C ARG A 342 11.49 -26.10 22.88
N PHE A 343 10.32 -26.63 22.47
CA PHE A 343 9.37 -25.92 21.62
C PHE A 343 8.85 -24.65 22.29
N LEU A 344 8.45 -24.71 23.57
CA LEU A 344 7.97 -23.55 24.33
C LEU A 344 9.02 -22.43 24.44
N VAL A 345 10.29 -22.79 24.58
CA VAL A 345 11.38 -21.80 24.63
C VAL A 345 11.68 -21.22 23.24
N ARG A 346 11.67 -22.05 22.20
CA ARG A 346 11.84 -21.61 20.81
C ARG A 346 10.71 -20.68 20.36
N SER A 347 9.48 -20.98 20.73
CA SER A 347 8.30 -20.15 20.45
C SER A 347 8.19 -18.90 21.32
N ARG A 348 9.17 -18.69 22.22
CA ARG A 348 9.26 -17.53 23.13
C ARG A 348 8.10 -17.42 24.14
N VAL A 349 7.39 -18.53 24.37
CA VAL A 349 6.32 -18.60 25.37
C VAL A 349 6.89 -18.89 26.76
N ALA A 350 8.04 -19.57 26.83
CA ALA A 350 8.74 -19.90 28.06
C ALA A 350 10.23 -19.53 28.00
N GLN A 351 10.89 -19.47 29.16
CA GLN A 351 12.31 -19.16 29.28
C GLN A 351 12.98 -20.06 30.32
N PHE A 352 14.16 -20.59 30.00
CA PHE A 352 14.98 -21.30 30.97
C PHE A 352 15.62 -20.34 31.98
N HIS A 353 15.90 -20.85 33.17
CA HIS A 353 16.69 -20.11 34.14
C HIS A 353 18.13 -19.94 33.64
N PRO A 354 18.72 -18.72 33.71
CA PRO A 354 20.02 -18.43 33.09
C PRO A 354 21.19 -19.23 33.66
N LYS A 355 21.04 -19.79 34.87
CA LYS A 355 22.06 -20.61 35.55
C LYS A 355 21.69 -22.09 35.66
N ASP A 356 20.44 -22.46 35.36
CA ASP A 356 19.93 -23.82 35.58
C ASP A 356 18.99 -24.22 34.45
N ALA A 357 19.48 -25.07 33.53
CA ALA A 357 18.71 -25.54 32.39
C ALA A 357 17.55 -26.50 32.77
N THR A 358 17.50 -26.95 34.04
CA THR A 358 16.40 -27.80 34.53
C THR A 358 15.19 -27.00 35.01
N ARG A 359 15.26 -25.67 35.01
CA ARG A 359 14.17 -24.80 35.46
C ARG A 359 13.60 -23.99 34.31
N LEU A 360 12.28 -24.06 34.15
CA LEU A 360 11.54 -23.35 33.11
C LEU A 360 10.48 -22.46 33.74
N ARG A 361 10.31 -21.25 33.21
CA ARG A 361 9.21 -20.35 33.59
C ARG A 361 8.42 -19.92 32.36
N LEU A 362 7.13 -19.62 32.56
CA LEU A 362 6.30 -19.00 31.55
C LEU A 362 6.63 -17.50 31.47
N VAL A 363 6.57 -16.93 30.27
CA VAL A 363 6.56 -15.47 30.11
C VAL A 363 5.20 -14.97 30.57
N ASP A 364 5.20 -14.01 31.49
CA ASP A 364 3.97 -13.40 32.00
C ASP A 364 3.43 -12.39 30.98
N PHE A 365 2.34 -12.78 30.29
CA PHE A 365 1.64 -11.92 29.34
C PHE A 365 0.53 -11.09 30.00
N GLY A 366 0.21 -11.34 31.28
CA GLY A 366 -0.86 -10.66 32.01
C GLY A 366 -0.40 -9.42 32.79
N LYS A 367 0.92 -9.24 32.94
CA LYS A 367 1.50 -8.09 33.65
C LYS A 367 1.53 -6.84 32.76
N GLU A 368 0.46 -6.07 32.79
CA GLU A 368 0.43 -4.70 32.24
C GLU A 368 1.07 -3.72 33.26
N LEU A 369 1.69 -2.65 32.79
CA LEU A 369 2.44 -1.70 33.64
C LEU A 369 1.55 -0.78 34.50
N ASP A 370 0.24 -0.78 34.26
CA ASP A 370 -0.72 0.18 34.82
C ASP A 370 -1.76 -0.43 35.79
N ASP A 371 -1.68 -1.73 36.11
CA ASP A 371 -2.54 -2.42 37.10
C ASP A 371 -1.83 -2.72 38.43
#